data_AF-A0A2T4S6G4-F1
#
_entry.id   AF-A0A2T4S6G4-F1
#
_cell.length_a   1.000
_cell.length_b   1.000
_cell.length_c   1.000
_cell.angle_alpha   90.00
_cell.angle_beta   90.00
_cell.angle_gamma   90.00
#
_symmetry.space_group_name_H-M   'P 1'
#
loop_
_entity.id
_entity.type
_entity.pdbx_description
1 polymer ?
#
loop_
_entity_poly.entity_id
_entity_poly.type
_entity_poly.pdbx_seq_one_letter_code
_entity_poly.pdbx_strand_id
1 'polypeptide(L)'
;MVKISRLIRNSVAGAAGIFSGLIFLSKLKGQPEPQPIPAFFTRKPHYIFAHRGGMALRPEQTKLAFDTAASYEVDGFETDVRVTSDEQLIVFHDATVDRTTNGSVQVREHRLDELQMLDAGYHFKDINKETPYRDHPDAKILTFDQLLELYPDMLINVDLKDSPD
;
A
#
# COMPACT_ATOMS: atom_id res chain seq x y z
N MET A 1 19.49 35.52 56.39
CA MET A 1 19.44 34.75 55.12
C MET A 1 19.28 33.27 55.48
N VAL A 2 18.09 32.69 55.35
CA VAL A 2 17.81 31.32 55.83
C VAL A 2 18.34 30.31 54.80
N LYS A 3 19.35 29.52 55.17
CA LYS A 3 19.85 28.40 54.36
C LYS A 3 18.81 27.27 54.40
N ILE A 4 17.91 27.23 53.43
CA ILE A 4 17.00 26.09 53.24
C ILE A 4 17.85 24.85 52.94
N SER A 5 17.65 23.79 53.72
CA SER A 5 18.46 22.58 53.62
C SER A 5 18.28 21.92 52.24
N ARG A 6 19.36 21.35 51.71
CA ARG A 6 19.35 20.63 50.43
C ARG A 6 18.27 19.53 50.39
N LEU A 7 17.95 18.97 51.55
CA LEU A 7 16.89 17.97 51.73
C LEU A 7 15.51 18.52 51.37
N ILE A 8 15.13 19.69 51.90
CA ILE A 8 13.83 20.33 51.62
C ILE A 8 13.70 20.66 50.13
N ARG A 9 14.76 21.19 49.53
CA ARG A 9 14.77 21.54 48.10
C ARG A 9 14.63 20.31 47.19
N ASN A 10 15.28 19.21 47.55
CA ASN A 10 15.15 17.94 46.82
C ASN A 10 13.76 17.31 47.00
N SER A 11 13.16 17.41 48.20
CA SER A 11 11.80 16.92 48.44
C SER A 11 10.75 17.71 47.67
N VAL A 12 10.88 19.04 47.58
CA VAL A 12 9.99 19.89 46.79
C VAL A 12 10.12 19.57 45.29
N ALA A 13 11.35 19.38 44.79
CA ALA A 13 11.57 18.99 43.40
C ALA A 13 11.00 17.59 43.06
N GLY A 14 11.14 16.63 43.98
CA GLY A 14 10.56 15.30 43.84
C GLY A 14 9.03 15.31 43.80
N ALA A 15 8.40 16.09 44.69
CA ALA A 15 6.94 16.25 44.71
C ALA A 15 6.41 16.91 43.42
N ALA A 16 7.11 17.93 42.91
CA ALA A 16 6.77 18.57 41.63
C ALA A 16 6.88 17.60 40.45
N GLY A 17 7.88 16.72 40.44
CA GLY A 17 8.04 15.67 39.42
C GLY A 17 6.91 14.64 39.43
N ILE A 18 6.50 14.18 40.62
CA ILE A 18 5.37 13.25 40.76
C ILE A 18 4.06 13.89 40.30
N PHE A 19 3.80 15.14 40.72
CA PHE A 19 2.58 15.84 40.35
C PHE A 19 2.47 16.10 38.85
N SER A 20 3.57 16.52 38.22
CA SER A 20 3.63 16.71 36.76
C SER A 20 3.48 15.40 35.99
N GLY A 21 4.07 14.30 36.48
CA GLY A 21 3.88 12.96 35.93
C GLY A 21 2.43 12.47 36.01
N LEU A 22 1.75 12.71 37.13
CA LEU A 22 0.34 12.34 37.32
C LEU A 22 -0.60 13.14 36.39
N ILE A 23 -0.34 14.43 36.18
CA ILE A 23 -1.07 15.26 35.21
C ILE A 23 -0.83 14.79 33.77
N PHE A 24 0.40 14.40 33.44
CA PHE A 24 0.72 13.89 32.11
C PHE A 24 0.00 12.55 31.85
N LEU A 25 0.01 11.64 32.82
CA LEU A 25 -0.70 10.36 32.73
C LEU A 25 -2.22 10.52 32.66
N SER A 26 -2.80 11.53 33.31
CA SER A 26 -4.24 11.79 33.21
C SER A 26 -4.64 12.31 31.83
N LYS A 27 -3.78 13.12 31.18
CA LYS A 27 -3.99 13.56 29.79
C LYS A 27 -3.92 12.41 28.78
N LEU A 28 -3.08 11.40 29.04
CA LEU A 28 -2.98 10.19 28.18
C LEU A 28 -4.19 9.26 28.33
N LYS A 29 -4.98 9.38 29.40
CA LYS A 29 -6.23 8.62 29.59
C LYS A 29 -7.45 9.27 28.94
N GLY A 30 -7.32 10.46 28.38
CA GLY A 30 -8.39 11.08 27.60
C GLY A 30 -8.71 10.19 26.41
N GLN A 31 -9.91 9.63 26.38
CA GLN A 31 -10.41 9.01 25.15
C GLN A 31 -10.46 10.11 24.07
N PRO A 32 -10.00 9.82 22.85
CA PRO A 32 -10.10 10.80 21.77
C PRO A 32 -11.57 11.17 21.59
N GLU A 33 -11.89 12.45 21.72
CA GLU A 33 -13.24 12.90 21.44
C GLU A 33 -13.53 12.71 19.93
N PRO A 34 -14.66 12.10 19.56
CA PRO A 34 -15.06 11.99 18.17
C PRO A 34 -15.09 13.37 17.53
N GLN A 35 -14.20 13.60 16.57
CA GLN A 35 -14.21 14.85 15.82
C GLN A 35 -15.39 14.84 14.85
N PRO A 36 -16.12 15.95 14.70
CA PRO A 36 -17.16 16.05 13.69
C PRO A 36 -16.53 15.84 12.31
N ILE A 37 -17.12 14.97 11.50
CA ILE A 37 -16.67 14.69 10.14
C ILE A 37 -16.74 16.01 9.34
N PRO A 38 -15.62 16.52 8.77
CA PRO A 38 -15.65 17.73 7.98
C PRO A 38 -16.66 17.62 6.83
N ALA A 39 -17.36 18.71 6.49
CA ALA A 39 -18.38 18.75 5.44
C ALA A 39 -17.88 18.28 4.05
N PHE A 40 -16.56 18.27 3.85
CA PHE A 40 -15.93 17.66 2.67
C PHE A 40 -16.26 16.16 2.55
N PHE A 41 -16.28 15.43 3.66
CA PHE A 41 -16.50 13.98 3.72
C PHE A 41 -17.98 13.58 3.89
N THR A 42 -18.90 14.54 3.97
CA THR A 42 -20.34 14.27 4.09
C THR A 42 -21.05 14.16 2.73
N ARG A 43 -20.32 14.33 1.62
CA ARG A 43 -20.83 14.17 0.26
C ARG A 43 -20.79 12.70 -0.13
N LYS A 44 -21.58 12.30 -1.15
CA LYS A 44 -21.45 10.96 -1.76
C LYS A 44 -19.97 10.77 -2.10
N PRO A 45 -19.32 9.68 -1.64
CA PRO A 45 -17.88 9.53 -1.77
C PRO A 45 -17.48 9.61 -3.24
N HIS A 46 -16.35 10.26 -3.48
CA HIS A 46 -15.67 10.17 -4.77
C HIS A 46 -15.27 8.72 -5.00
N TYR A 47 -15.24 8.28 -6.27
CA TYR A 47 -14.78 6.94 -6.59
C TYR A 47 -13.42 6.65 -5.94
N ILE A 48 -13.36 5.55 -5.20
CA ILE A 48 -12.16 5.04 -4.55
C ILE A 48 -11.58 3.98 -5.46
N PHE A 49 -10.45 4.30 -6.07
CA PHE A 49 -9.69 3.36 -6.88
C PHE A 49 -8.46 2.88 -6.12
N ALA A 50 -8.28 1.55 -6.04
CA ALA A 50 -7.09 0.97 -5.45
C ALA A 50 -5.90 1.12 -6.42
N HIS A 51 -4.98 2.04 -6.10
CA HIS A 51 -3.78 2.30 -6.91
C HIS A 51 -2.94 1.03 -7.09
N ARG A 52 -2.76 0.62 -8.35
CA ARG A 52 -2.12 -0.63 -8.79
C ARG A 52 -2.67 -1.88 -8.10
N GLY A 53 -3.98 -1.91 -7.93
CA GLY A 53 -4.69 -2.96 -7.19
C GLY A 53 -4.48 -2.93 -5.67
N GLY A 54 -3.94 -1.86 -5.10
CA GLY A 54 -3.68 -1.77 -3.66
C GLY A 54 -2.24 -2.18 -3.28
N MET A 55 -1.27 -1.68 -4.04
CA MET A 55 0.17 -2.00 -3.92
C MET A 55 0.80 -1.86 -2.53
N ALA A 56 0.18 -1.12 -1.62
CA ALA A 56 0.66 -0.99 -0.24
C ALA A 56 0.42 -2.25 0.60
N LEU A 57 -0.56 -3.08 0.22
CA LEU A 57 -1.00 -4.24 1.01
C LEU A 57 -0.44 -5.56 0.47
N ARG A 58 -0.26 -5.66 -0.84
CA ARG A 58 0.14 -6.87 -1.57
C ARG A 58 1.00 -6.50 -2.79
N PRO A 59 1.73 -7.46 -3.40
CA PRO A 59 2.52 -7.20 -4.60
C PRO A 59 1.66 -6.54 -5.69
N GLU A 60 2.09 -5.35 -6.14
CA GLU A 60 1.33 -4.52 -7.09
C GLU A 60 0.99 -5.27 -8.39
N GLN A 61 -0.15 -4.93 -9.01
CA GLN A 61 -0.57 -5.48 -10.31
C GLN A 61 -0.70 -7.02 -10.37
N THR A 62 -0.81 -7.70 -9.21
CA THR A 62 -1.04 -9.14 -9.12
C THR A 62 -2.46 -9.45 -8.65
N LYS A 63 -2.92 -10.69 -8.89
CA LYS A 63 -4.21 -11.16 -8.38
C LYS A 63 -4.35 -10.96 -6.87
N LEU A 64 -3.26 -11.15 -6.11
CA LEU A 64 -3.24 -10.93 -4.66
C LEU A 64 -3.64 -9.51 -4.27
N ALA A 65 -3.14 -8.50 -4.99
CA ALA A 65 -3.49 -7.11 -4.75
C ALA A 65 -4.96 -6.86 -5.07
N PHE A 66 -5.40 -7.22 -6.27
CA PHE A 66 -6.78 -7.02 -6.69
C PHE A 66 -7.81 -7.73 -5.81
N ASP A 67 -7.58 -9.00 -5.43
CA ASP A 67 -8.44 -9.73 -4.47
C ASP A 67 -8.53 -8.99 -3.14
N THR A 68 -7.39 -8.49 -2.65
CA THR A 68 -7.33 -7.76 -1.39
C THR A 68 -8.07 -6.43 -1.49
N ALA A 69 -7.88 -5.68 -2.58
CA ALA A 69 -8.61 -4.43 -2.83
C ALA A 69 -10.12 -4.65 -2.94
N ALA A 70 -10.56 -5.68 -3.67
CA ALA A 70 -11.96 -6.05 -3.80
C ALA A 70 -12.64 -6.32 -2.46
N SER A 71 -11.89 -6.84 -1.48
CA SER A 71 -12.42 -7.08 -0.12
C SER A 71 -12.68 -5.82 0.71
N TYR A 72 -12.21 -4.64 0.26
CA TYR A 72 -12.37 -3.36 0.97
C TYR A 72 -13.48 -2.47 0.42
N GLU A 73 -14.41 -3.01 -0.38
CA GLU A 73 -15.54 -2.27 -0.95
C GLU A 73 -15.13 -1.00 -1.71
N VAL A 74 -13.98 -1.07 -2.40
CA VAL A 74 -13.53 0.00 -3.32
C VAL A 74 -14.43 0.03 -4.56
N ASP A 75 -14.54 1.19 -5.20
CA ASP A 75 -15.33 1.32 -6.43
C ASP A 75 -14.63 0.68 -7.65
N GLY A 76 -13.31 0.52 -7.58
CA GLY A 76 -12.54 -0.03 -8.68
C GLY A 76 -11.04 -0.13 -8.44
N PHE A 77 -10.32 -0.48 -9.49
CA PHE A 77 -8.86 -0.57 -9.51
C PHE A 77 -8.28 0.48 -10.44
N GLU A 78 -7.18 1.09 -10.02
CA GLU A 78 -6.29 1.76 -10.96
C GLU A 78 -5.19 0.77 -11.34
N THR A 79 -4.86 0.73 -12.63
CA THR A 79 -3.89 -0.19 -13.20
C THR A 79 -3.08 0.47 -14.31
N ASP A 80 -1.89 -0.06 -14.53
CA ASP A 80 -1.00 0.32 -15.62
C ASP A 80 -1.01 -0.78 -16.68
N VAL A 81 -0.91 -0.41 -17.96
CA VAL A 81 -0.82 -1.38 -19.06
C VAL A 81 0.40 -1.15 -19.93
N ARG A 82 1.04 -2.26 -20.32
CA ARG A 82 2.15 -2.33 -21.29
C ARG A 82 1.95 -3.42 -22.33
N VAL A 83 2.67 -3.31 -23.43
CA VAL A 83 2.64 -4.23 -24.57
C VAL A 83 3.89 -5.12 -24.58
N THR A 84 3.70 -6.44 -24.73
CA THR A 84 4.78 -7.43 -24.89
C THR A 84 5.31 -7.47 -26.33
N SER A 85 6.40 -8.21 -26.59
CA SER A 85 6.94 -8.36 -27.95
C SER A 85 6.03 -9.13 -28.92
N ASP A 86 5.09 -9.91 -28.38
CA ASP A 86 4.03 -10.61 -29.11
C ASP A 86 2.66 -9.92 -29.01
N GLU A 87 2.69 -8.59 -28.83
CA GLU A 87 1.53 -7.68 -28.89
C GLU A 87 0.41 -8.00 -27.87
N GLN A 88 0.76 -8.60 -26.74
CA GLN A 88 -0.17 -8.84 -25.65
C GLN A 88 -0.17 -7.68 -24.67
N LEU A 89 -1.35 -7.30 -24.16
CA LEU A 89 -1.49 -6.30 -23.10
C LEU A 89 -1.31 -6.97 -21.73
N ILE A 90 -0.36 -6.45 -20.95
CA ILE A 90 -0.12 -6.89 -19.58
C ILE A 90 -0.35 -5.77 -18.58
N VAL A 91 -0.74 -6.16 -17.36
CA VAL A 91 -0.95 -5.28 -16.21
C VAL A 91 0.41 -5.08 -15.53
N PHE A 92 1.12 -4.00 -15.89
CA PHE A 92 2.50 -3.78 -15.43
C PHE A 92 2.94 -2.31 -15.56
N HIS A 93 3.62 -1.78 -14.54
CA HIS A 93 3.97 -0.35 -14.50
C HIS A 93 5.26 0.01 -15.25
N ASP A 94 6.36 -0.69 -15.00
CA ASP A 94 7.70 -0.27 -15.46
C ASP A 94 8.06 -0.87 -16.82
N ALA A 95 8.92 -0.20 -17.58
CA ALA A 95 9.39 -0.71 -18.87
C ALA A 95 10.28 -1.96 -18.72
N THR A 96 10.87 -2.15 -17.53
CA THR A 96 11.63 -3.35 -17.16
C THR A 96 11.01 -4.03 -15.95
N VAL A 97 11.26 -5.33 -15.81
CA VAL A 97 10.63 -6.15 -14.75
C VAL A 97 11.40 -6.15 -13.42
N ASP A 98 12.58 -5.55 -13.37
CA ASP A 98 13.55 -5.66 -12.27
C ASP A 98 13.02 -5.23 -10.91
N ARG A 99 12.18 -4.19 -10.86
CA ARG A 99 11.76 -3.61 -9.58
C ARG A 99 10.82 -4.54 -8.81
N THR A 100 9.94 -5.26 -9.50
CA THR A 100 8.85 -6.01 -8.89
C THR A 100 8.99 -7.51 -9.06
N THR A 101 9.89 -7.99 -9.92
CA THR A 101 10.04 -9.42 -10.22
C THR A 101 11.43 -9.95 -9.91
N ASN A 102 11.64 -11.26 -10.12
CA ASN A 102 12.96 -11.91 -10.10
C ASN A 102 13.72 -11.83 -11.44
N GLY A 103 13.20 -11.14 -12.46
CA GLY A 103 13.83 -10.99 -13.78
C GLY A 103 14.62 -9.68 -13.94
N SER A 104 15.33 -9.56 -15.07
CA SER A 104 16.05 -8.33 -15.46
C SER A 104 15.98 -8.15 -16.98
N VAL A 105 14.78 -7.81 -17.46
CA VAL A 105 14.44 -7.73 -18.88
C VAL A 105 13.46 -6.59 -19.17
N GLN A 106 13.45 -6.10 -20.42
CA GLN A 106 12.46 -5.15 -20.90
C GLN A 106 11.17 -5.86 -21.34
N VAL A 107 10.01 -5.33 -20.93
CA VAL A 107 8.69 -5.88 -21.27
C VAL A 107 8.49 -5.97 -22.78
N ARG A 108 8.76 -4.88 -23.51
CA ARG A 108 8.59 -4.79 -24.97
C ARG A 108 9.49 -5.73 -25.79
N GLU A 109 10.49 -6.36 -25.16
CA GLU A 109 11.45 -7.24 -25.83
C GLU A 109 11.16 -8.73 -25.56
N HIS A 110 10.18 -9.06 -24.74
CA HIS A 110 9.89 -10.43 -24.29
C HIS A 110 8.43 -10.79 -24.51
N ARG A 111 8.18 -12.08 -24.74
CA ARG A 111 6.85 -12.63 -25.00
C ARG A 111 6.06 -12.76 -23.69
N LEU A 112 4.73 -12.83 -23.81
CA LEU A 112 3.85 -13.01 -22.65
C LEU A 112 4.20 -14.24 -21.81
N ASP A 113 4.44 -15.39 -22.46
CA ASP A 113 4.72 -16.65 -21.76
C ASP A 113 6.02 -16.59 -20.95
N GLU A 114 7.06 -15.94 -21.48
CA GLU A 114 8.31 -15.66 -20.77
C GLU A 114 8.08 -14.77 -19.54
N LEU A 115 7.31 -13.69 -19.70
CA LEU A 115 7.02 -12.73 -18.62
C LEU A 115 6.15 -13.36 -17.52
N GLN A 116 5.20 -14.22 -17.87
CA GLN A 116 4.35 -14.92 -16.90
C GLN A 116 5.09 -15.96 -16.05
N MET A 117 6.30 -16.39 -16.45
CA MET A 117 7.12 -17.26 -15.60
C MET A 117 7.69 -16.52 -14.39
N LEU A 118 7.84 -15.20 -14.47
CA LEU A 118 8.44 -14.38 -13.43
C LEU A 118 7.61 -14.40 -12.13
N ASP A 119 8.29 -14.22 -11.00
CA ASP A 119 7.67 -14.03 -9.69
C ASP A 119 7.50 -12.54 -9.41
N ALA A 120 6.29 -12.00 -9.56
CA ALA A 120 5.97 -10.60 -9.30
C ALA A 120 5.79 -10.27 -7.79
N GLY A 121 5.92 -11.28 -6.92
CA GLY A 121 5.99 -11.12 -5.47
C GLY A 121 7.43 -11.01 -4.94
N TYR A 122 8.43 -11.20 -5.78
CA TYR A 122 9.81 -11.50 -5.36
C TYR A 122 10.44 -10.43 -4.45
N HIS A 123 10.16 -9.16 -4.76
CA HIS A 123 10.70 -8.00 -4.05
C HIS A 123 9.74 -7.37 -3.05
N PHE A 124 8.47 -7.78 -3.02
CA PHE A 124 7.49 -7.23 -2.08
C PHE A 124 7.89 -7.52 -0.64
N LYS A 125 7.82 -6.49 0.21
CA LYS A 125 7.98 -6.62 1.65
C LYS A 125 6.74 -6.15 2.38
N ASP A 126 6.25 -6.96 3.31
CA ASP A 126 5.12 -6.59 4.14
C ASP A 126 5.50 -5.59 5.25
N ILE A 127 4.53 -5.25 6.10
CA ILE A 127 4.74 -4.33 7.24
C ILE A 127 5.78 -4.83 8.25
N ASN A 128 6.04 -6.14 8.29
CA ASN A 128 7.05 -6.77 9.14
C ASN A 128 8.42 -6.89 8.44
N LYS A 129 8.53 -6.37 7.20
CA LYS A 129 9.70 -6.44 6.31
C LYS A 129 10.02 -7.85 5.82
N GLU A 130 9.06 -8.76 5.90
CA GLU A 130 9.16 -10.12 5.38
C GLU A 130 8.75 -10.17 3.91
N THR A 131 9.12 -11.24 3.20
CA THR A 131 8.78 -11.44 1.78
C THR A 131 7.84 -12.63 1.62
N PRO A 132 6.59 -12.55 2.14
CA PRO A 132 5.70 -13.72 2.24
C PRO A 132 5.12 -14.18 0.90
N TYR A 133 5.27 -13.39 -0.16
CA TYR A 133 4.71 -13.68 -1.49
C TYR A 133 5.72 -14.14 -2.52
N ARG A 134 6.97 -14.42 -2.10
CA ARG A 134 7.95 -15.08 -2.98
C ARG A 134 7.42 -16.43 -3.41
N ASP A 135 7.59 -16.73 -4.70
CA ASP A 135 7.14 -17.96 -5.35
C ASP A 135 5.63 -18.26 -5.18
N HIS A 136 4.83 -17.25 -4.84
CA HIS A 136 3.39 -17.43 -4.64
C HIS A 136 2.69 -17.65 -5.99
N PRO A 137 1.79 -18.64 -6.13
CA PRO A 137 1.15 -18.97 -7.41
C PRO A 137 0.33 -17.80 -7.99
N ASP A 138 -0.25 -16.97 -7.13
CA ASP A 138 -1.04 -15.78 -7.54
C ASP A 138 -0.22 -14.48 -7.67
N ALA A 139 1.09 -14.51 -7.39
CA ALA A 139 1.99 -13.36 -7.56
C ALA A 139 2.59 -13.35 -8.97
N LYS A 140 1.73 -13.31 -9.99
CA LYS A 140 2.10 -13.40 -11.40
C LYS A 140 1.70 -12.16 -12.17
N ILE A 141 2.44 -11.87 -13.25
CA ILE A 141 2.06 -10.86 -14.24
C ILE A 141 0.77 -11.32 -14.91
N LEU A 142 -0.26 -10.47 -14.87
CA LEU A 142 -1.54 -10.72 -15.51
C LEU A 142 -1.57 -10.07 -16.89
N THR A 143 -2.29 -10.68 -17.82
CA THR A 143 -2.79 -9.97 -18.99
C THR A 143 -3.91 -9.01 -18.59
N PHE A 144 -4.15 -8.00 -19.40
CA PHE A 144 -5.28 -7.10 -19.18
C PHE A 144 -6.63 -7.84 -19.32
N ASP A 145 -6.74 -8.77 -20.25
CA ASP A 145 -7.94 -9.61 -20.41
C ASP A 145 -8.22 -10.45 -19.16
N GLN A 146 -7.19 -11.08 -18.57
CA GLN A 146 -7.32 -11.81 -17.31
C GLN A 146 -7.81 -10.91 -16.17
N LEU A 147 -7.35 -9.65 -16.09
CA LEU A 147 -7.85 -8.70 -15.09
C LEU A 147 -9.36 -8.46 -15.27
N LEU A 148 -9.81 -8.21 -16.50
CA LEU A 148 -11.22 -7.94 -16.79
C LEU A 148 -12.11 -9.17 -16.54
N GLU A 149 -11.62 -10.36 -16.89
CA GLU A 149 -12.33 -11.64 -16.66
C GLU A 149 -12.45 -11.98 -15.17
N LEU A 150 -11.41 -11.71 -14.38
CA LEU A 150 -11.40 -11.98 -12.95
C LEU A 150 -12.32 -11.04 -12.16
N TYR A 151 -12.49 -9.80 -12.64
CA TYR A 151 -13.23 -8.75 -11.92
C TYR A 151 -14.22 -8.02 -12.83
N PRO A 152 -15.25 -8.72 -13.37
CA PRO A 152 -16.16 -8.16 -14.37
C PRO A 152 -17.04 -7.02 -13.85
N ASP A 153 -17.22 -6.93 -12.53
CA ASP A 153 -18.06 -5.92 -11.87
C ASP A 153 -17.27 -4.70 -11.34
N MET A 154 -15.95 -4.71 -11.46
CA MET A 154 -15.09 -3.62 -10.96
C MET A 154 -14.92 -2.52 -12.01
N LEU A 155 -14.94 -1.26 -11.58
CA LEU A 155 -14.49 -0.17 -12.45
C LEU A 155 -12.98 -0.22 -12.61
N ILE A 156 -12.48 -0.06 -13.84
CA ILE A 156 -11.05 -0.10 -14.12
C ILE A 156 -10.61 1.26 -14.67
N ASN A 157 -9.71 1.92 -13.96
CA ASN A 157 -8.97 3.09 -14.43
C ASN A 157 -7.62 2.61 -15.00
N VAL A 158 -7.34 2.93 -16.26
CA VAL A 158 -6.16 2.43 -16.98
C VAL A 158 -5.22 3.57 -17.32
N ASP A 159 -3.97 3.46 -16.87
CA ASP A 159 -2.84 4.26 -17.33
C ASP A 159 -2.05 3.52 -18.42
N LEU A 160 -2.03 4.07 -19.63
CA LEU A 160 -1.31 3.52 -20.76
C LEU A 160 0.14 4.02 -20.71
N LYS A 161 1.09 3.09 -20.51
CA LYS A 161 2.51 3.46 -20.35
C LYS A 161 3.27 3.56 -21.65
N ASP A 162 2.81 2.85 -22.67
CA ASP A 162 3.46 2.82 -23.97
C ASP A 162 2.77 3.82 -24.90
N SER A 163 3.56 4.68 -25.55
CA SER A 163 3.07 5.56 -26.60
C SER A 163 2.97 4.79 -27.91
N PRO A 164 1.97 5.07 -28.78
CA PRO A 164 2.03 4.62 -30.16
C PRO A 164 3.27 5.20 -30.84
N ASP A 165 3.94 4.38 -31.64
CA ASP A 165 5.06 4.80 -32.51
C ASP A 165 4.62 5.78 -33.60
#